data_AF-A0A4R2KRH4-F1
#
_entry.id   AF-A0A4R2KRH4-F1
#
_cell.length_a   1.000
_cell.length_b   1.000
_cell.length_c   1.000
_cell.angle_alpha   90.00
_cell.angle_beta   90.00
_cell.angle_gamma   90.00
#
_symmetry.space_group_name_H-M   'P 1'
#
loop_
_entity.id
_entity.type
_entity.pdbx_description
1 polymer ?
#
loop_
_entity_poly.entity_id
_entity_poly.type
_entity_poly.pdbx_seq_one_letter_code
_entity_poly.pdbx_strand_id
1 'polypeptide(L)'
;MDTQAIRAQMRTLVVGHVPSNVRSFKFNIFDGEPKVSTLGFHIDPKPFEGRVIATTDEAIVVKTGRAEFAVLDRSLVTEVPDEGARVQVEPYVRRRFDGQRAETPEEHTEFTADGKPYTVQRFVLGSAPAKLPIPVPRCPELQALIQQMEELPAPDGYRRITHLLVDAGARDFTWVDPLPKDIIATPPTIAFTVATAKFQGRVAVQYKRGLDLYAVELHCDGELVERVDEVFFDALGETLERLIDDGSWRRIRVHCLSGRKSVRH
;
A
#
# COMPACT_ATOMS: atom_id res chain seq x y z
N MET A 1 4.90 7.11 17.88
CA MET A 1 4.29 6.61 19.15
C MET A 1 5.20 5.55 19.79
N ASP A 2 5.40 5.61 21.11
CA ASP A 2 6.04 4.55 21.88
C ASP A 2 5.04 3.43 22.18
N THR A 3 5.15 2.33 21.44
CA THR A 3 4.24 1.19 21.58
C THR A 3 4.35 0.49 22.93
N GLN A 4 5.51 0.52 23.60
CA GLN A 4 5.68 -0.10 24.92
C GLN A 4 5.02 0.73 26.01
N ALA A 5 5.20 2.05 25.97
CA ALA A 5 4.53 2.97 26.89
C ALA A 5 3.01 2.87 26.77
N ILE A 6 2.48 2.86 25.54
CA ILE A 6 1.04 2.70 25.32
C ILE A 6 0.54 1.36 25.87
N ARG A 7 1.24 0.24 25.59
CA ARG A 7 0.89 -1.09 26.12
C ARG A 7 0.81 -1.10 27.66
N ALA A 8 1.71 -0.41 28.35
CA ALA A 8 1.69 -0.29 29.80
C ALA A 8 0.48 0.53 30.31
N GLN A 9 0.09 1.58 29.58
CA GLN A 9 -1.02 2.46 29.91
C GLN A 9 -2.40 1.90 29.52
N MET A 10 -2.47 0.97 28.56
CA MET A 10 -3.73 0.46 28.00
C MET A 10 -4.74 0.02 29.06
N ARG A 11 -4.29 -0.67 30.11
CA ARG A 11 -5.20 -1.14 31.18
C ARG A 11 -5.91 0.03 31.86
N THR A 12 -5.19 1.11 32.14
CA THR A 12 -5.76 2.33 32.75
C THR A 12 -6.73 3.03 31.81
N LEU A 13 -6.39 3.11 30.52
CA LEU A 13 -7.22 3.76 29.51
C LEU A 13 -8.55 3.03 29.26
N VAL A 14 -8.57 1.70 29.38
CA VAL A 14 -9.75 0.90 28.99
C VAL A 14 -10.58 0.36 30.17
N VAL A 15 -10.09 0.41 31.42
CA VAL A 15 -10.74 -0.25 32.56
C VAL A 15 -12.20 0.18 32.77
N GLY A 16 -12.51 1.47 32.58
CA GLY A 16 -13.88 2.00 32.67
C GLY A 16 -14.79 1.58 31.51
N HIS A 17 -14.22 1.01 30.45
CA HIS A 17 -14.92 0.60 29.23
C HIS A 17 -15.00 -0.93 29.07
N VAL A 18 -14.41 -1.71 29.97
CA VAL A 18 -14.49 -3.18 29.97
C VAL A 18 -15.56 -3.64 30.96
N PRO A 19 -16.51 -4.51 30.57
CA PRO A 19 -17.50 -5.05 31.49
C PRO A 19 -16.86 -5.82 32.65
N SER A 20 -17.40 -5.70 33.86
CA SER A 20 -16.84 -6.28 35.09
C SER A 20 -16.67 -7.81 35.07
N ASN A 21 -17.42 -8.52 34.23
CA ASN A 21 -17.33 -9.97 34.07
C ASN A 21 -16.27 -10.44 33.06
N VAL A 22 -15.57 -9.52 32.39
CA VAL A 22 -14.54 -9.84 31.41
C VAL A 22 -13.17 -9.89 32.09
N ARG A 23 -12.47 -11.01 31.93
CA ARG A 23 -11.15 -11.25 32.57
C ARG A 23 -9.96 -10.75 31.75
N SER A 24 -10.13 -10.50 30.46
CA SER A 24 -9.08 -10.04 29.57
C SER A 24 -9.65 -9.20 28.43
N PHE A 25 -8.84 -8.29 27.90
CA PHE A 25 -9.19 -7.50 26.71
C PHE A 25 -8.15 -7.72 25.62
N LYS A 26 -8.52 -7.44 24.39
CA LYS A 26 -7.63 -7.49 23.22
C LYS A 26 -7.52 -6.10 22.61
N PHE A 27 -6.36 -5.81 22.03
CA PHE A 27 -6.19 -4.58 21.27
C PHE A 27 -5.20 -4.76 20.14
N ASN A 28 -5.41 -3.98 19.08
CA ASN A 28 -4.50 -3.89 17.93
C ASN A 28 -3.96 -2.47 17.84
N ILE A 29 -2.67 -2.33 17.57
CA ILE A 29 -1.99 -1.04 17.39
C ILE A 29 -1.87 -0.76 15.90
N PHE A 30 -2.22 0.43 15.45
CA PHE A 30 -2.08 0.92 14.08
C PHE A 30 -1.11 2.10 14.10
N ASP A 31 0.14 1.79 13.82
CA ASP A 31 1.34 2.63 13.94
C ASP A 31 2.01 2.87 12.58
N GLY A 32 1.32 2.56 11.49
CA GLY A 32 1.87 2.59 10.13
C GLY A 32 2.73 1.36 9.80
N GLU A 33 3.05 0.52 10.79
CA GLU A 33 3.83 -0.69 10.58
C GLU A 33 2.94 -1.86 10.13
N PRO A 34 3.41 -2.64 9.13
CA PRO A 34 2.73 -3.82 8.62
C PRO A 34 2.40 -4.84 9.71
N LYS A 35 1.23 -5.47 9.62
CA LYS A 35 0.85 -6.54 10.56
C LYS A 35 1.31 -7.88 10.05
N VAL A 36 1.97 -8.65 10.91
CA VAL A 36 2.46 -9.99 10.57
C VAL A 36 1.55 -11.04 11.19
N SER A 37 1.14 -12.01 10.37
CA SER A 37 0.39 -13.19 10.79
C SER A 37 1.25 -14.13 11.63
N THR A 38 0.62 -15.10 12.30
CA THR A 38 1.33 -16.18 13.00
C THR A 38 2.27 -16.98 12.09
N LEU A 39 2.03 -16.98 10.78
CA LEU A 39 2.85 -17.67 9.78
C LEU A 39 3.91 -16.77 9.14
N GLY A 40 4.10 -15.55 9.64
CA GLY A 40 5.12 -14.62 9.12
C GLY A 40 4.68 -13.80 7.90
N PHE A 41 3.47 -14.01 7.38
CA PHE A 41 2.95 -13.19 6.26
C PHE A 41 2.43 -11.84 6.70
N HIS A 42 2.69 -10.80 5.93
CA HIS A 42 2.03 -9.52 6.13
C HIS A 42 0.54 -9.58 5.76
N ILE A 43 -0.30 -9.02 6.64
CA ILE A 43 -1.76 -8.94 6.50
C ILE A 43 -2.17 -7.48 6.37
N ASP A 44 -2.95 -7.20 5.34
CA ASP A 44 -3.61 -5.92 5.18
C ASP A 44 -4.79 -5.80 6.17
N PRO A 45 -4.81 -4.79 7.05
CA PRO A 45 -5.87 -4.63 8.04
C PRO A 45 -7.23 -4.38 7.38
N LYS A 46 -8.30 -4.78 8.07
CA LYS A 46 -9.68 -4.48 7.64
C LYS A 46 -10.13 -3.15 8.24
N PRO A 47 -10.90 -2.34 7.49
CA PRO A 47 -11.61 -1.20 8.05
C PRO A 47 -12.52 -1.61 9.20
N PHE A 48 -12.74 -0.70 10.14
CA PHE A 48 -13.60 -0.95 11.30
C PHE A 48 -14.28 0.33 11.76
N GLU A 49 -15.37 0.16 12.50
CA GLU A 49 -16.05 1.24 13.21
C GLU A 49 -15.85 1.10 14.72
N GLY A 50 -15.92 2.22 15.43
CA GLY A 50 -15.87 2.20 16.87
C GLY A 50 -16.17 3.54 17.51
N ARG A 51 -16.04 3.59 18.83
CA ARG A 51 -16.18 4.82 19.61
C ARG A 51 -14.83 5.20 20.20
N VAL A 52 -14.44 6.46 20.05
CA VAL A 52 -13.24 7.00 20.71
C VAL A 52 -13.48 7.00 22.21
N ILE A 53 -12.57 6.42 22.98
CA ILE A 53 -12.69 6.32 24.45
C ILE A 53 -11.57 7.05 25.19
N ALA A 54 -10.45 7.32 24.53
CA ALA A 54 -9.35 8.09 25.09
C ALA A 54 -8.51 8.66 23.95
N THR A 55 -8.03 9.89 24.13
CA THR A 55 -7.04 10.52 23.25
C THR A 55 -5.87 11.01 24.11
N THR A 56 -4.67 10.53 23.80
CA THR A 56 -3.42 10.97 24.43
C THR A 56 -2.60 11.82 23.46
N ASP A 57 -1.42 12.28 23.88
CA ASP A 57 -0.51 13.03 23.00
C ASP A 57 -0.02 12.19 21.82
N GLU A 58 0.08 10.87 21.99
CA GLU A 58 0.64 9.97 20.97
C GLU A 58 -0.39 9.04 20.31
N ALA A 59 -1.53 8.78 20.96
CA ALA A 59 -2.44 7.74 20.51
C ALA A 59 -3.92 8.10 20.67
N ILE A 60 -4.75 7.52 19.79
CA ILE A 60 -6.21 7.55 19.89
C ILE A 60 -6.69 6.11 20.14
N VAL A 61 -7.45 5.90 21.21
CA VAL A 61 -8.00 4.58 21.55
C VAL A 61 -9.47 4.52 21.15
N VAL A 62 -9.78 3.57 20.26
CA VAL A 62 -11.10 3.31 19.73
C VAL A 62 -11.61 1.97 20.26
N LYS A 63 -12.78 1.97 20.89
CA LYS A 63 -13.48 0.74 21.27
C LYS A 63 -14.24 0.19 20.07
N THR A 64 -13.85 -0.99 19.60
CA THR A 64 -14.43 -1.67 18.43
C THR A 64 -15.40 -2.78 18.82
N GLY A 65 -15.24 -3.37 20.00
CA GLY A 65 -16.09 -4.45 20.50
C GLY A 65 -16.31 -4.38 22.01
N ARG A 66 -16.83 -5.47 22.59
CA ARG A 66 -17.15 -5.53 24.03
C ARG A 66 -15.93 -5.31 24.92
N ALA A 67 -14.82 -5.95 24.58
CA ALA A 67 -13.51 -5.82 25.24
C ALA A 67 -12.39 -5.84 24.19
N GLU A 68 -12.66 -5.20 23.06
CA GLU A 68 -11.77 -5.10 21.91
C GLU A 68 -11.54 -3.63 21.58
N PHE A 69 -10.27 -3.29 21.36
CA PHE A 69 -9.83 -1.92 21.17
C PHE A 69 -8.87 -1.82 19.99
N ALA A 70 -8.85 -0.67 19.35
CA ALA A 70 -7.85 -0.27 18.38
C ALA A 70 -7.11 0.95 18.92
N VAL A 71 -5.80 0.98 18.76
CA VAL A 71 -4.94 2.10 19.13
C VAL A 71 -4.39 2.67 17.84
N LEU A 72 -4.63 3.93 17.55
CA LEU A 72 -4.14 4.61 16.35
C LEU A 72 -3.00 5.54 16.75
N ASP A 73 -1.89 5.54 16.02
CA ASP A 73 -0.86 6.59 16.17
C ASP A 73 -1.47 7.93 15.72
N ARG A 74 -1.50 8.88 16.65
CA ARG A 74 -2.11 10.20 16.43
C ARG A 74 -1.40 11.00 15.33
N SER A 75 -0.12 10.75 15.07
CA SER A 75 0.63 11.42 13.99
C SER A 75 0.25 10.93 12.59
N LEU A 76 -0.40 9.76 12.49
CA LEU A 76 -0.75 9.13 11.21
C LEU A 76 -2.22 9.29 10.84
N VAL A 77 -3.09 9.71 11.76
CA VAL A 77 -4.52 9.88 11.45
C VAL A 77 -4.76 11.13 10.59
N THR A 78 -5.73 11.05 9.67
CA THR A 78 -6.13 12.19 8.83
C THR A 78 -6.91 13.26 9.60
N GLU A 79 -7.59 12.86 10.66
CA GLU A 79 -8.41 13.72 11.53
C GLU A 79 -8.28 13.19 12.97
N VAL A 80 -8.17 14.10 13.94
CA VAL A 80 -8.16 13.74 15.37
C VAL A 80 -9.59 13.88 15.89
N PRO A 81 -10.33 12.79 16.11
CA PRO A 81 -11.70 12.83 16.60
C PRO A 81 -11.77 13.18 18.09
N ASP A 82 -12.87 13.82 18.50
CA ASP A 82 -13.17 14.07 19.91
C ASP A 82 -13.44 12.77 20.67
N GLU A 83 -13.11 12.77 21.97
CA GLU A 83 -13.48 11.66 22.84
C GLU A 83 -15.00 11.45 22.87
N GLY A 84 -15.42 10.19 22.77
CA GLY A 84 -16.82 9.80 22.68
C GLY A 84 -17.41 9.84 21.27
N ALA A 85 -16.71 10.37 20.26
CA ALA A 85 -17.16 10.34 18.88
C ALA A 85 -17.24 8.91 18.32
N ARG A 86 -18.17 8.67 17.40
CA ARG A 86 -18.19 7.46 16.58
C ARG A 86 -17.36 7.69 15.33
N VAL A 87 -16.48 6.76 15.02
CA VAL A 87 -15.54 6.88 13.91
C VAL A 87 -15.57 5.64 13.04
N GLN A 88 -15.41 5.84 11.73
CA GLN A 88 -14.98 4.82 10.78
C GLN A 88 -13.48 5.00 10.55
N VAL A 89 -12.72 3.92 10.66
CA VAL A 89 -11.27 3.91 10.53
C VAL A 89 -10.89 3.01 9.36
N GLU A 90 -10.11 3.55 8.43
CA GLU A 90 -9.55 2.84 7.29
C GLU A 90 -8.01 2.94 7.35
N PRO A 91 -7.34 1.93 7.92
CA PRO A 91 -5.90 1.85 7.86
C PRO A 91 -5.43 1.56 6.43
N TYR A 92 -4.13 1.74 6.18
CA TYR A 92 -3.53 1.42 4.90
C TYR A 92 -3.76 -0.04 4.49
N VAL A 93 -4.02 -0.25 3.20
CA VAL A 93 -4.09 -1.56 2.57
C VAL A 93 -3.41 -1.49 1.21
N ARG A 94 -2.65 -2.52 0.87
CA ARG A 94 -2.06 -2.68 -0.46
C ARG A 94 -3.18 -2.86 -1.48
N ARG A 95 -3.06 -2.14 -2.61
CA ARG A 95 -4.04 -2.16 -3.71
C ARG A 95 -3.38 -2.51 -5.03
N ARG A 96 -4.20 -2.99 -5.95
CA ARG A 96 -3.86 -3.17 -7.36
C ARG A 96 -4.20 -1.90 -8.13
N PHE A 97 -3.74 -1.82 -9.38
CA PHE A 97 -4.06 -0.71 -10.29
C PHE A 97 -5.55 -0.60 -10.64
N ASP A 98 -6.34 -1.66 -10.44
CA ASP A 98 -7.81 -1.62 -10.56
C ASP A 98 -8.53 -1.08 -9.31
N GLY A 99 -7.76 -0.70 -8.28
CA GLY A 99 -8.27 -0.18 -7.00
C GLY A 99 -8.70 -1.26 -5.99
N GLN A 100 -8.73 -2.53 -6.39
CA GLN A 100 -9.04 -3.65 -5.50
C GLN A 100 -7.90 -3.91 -4.53
N ARG A 101 -8.19 -4.61 -3.43
CA ARG A 101 -7.16 -5.00 -2.45
C ARG A 101 -6.24 -6.04 -3.08
N ALA A 102 -4.96 -6.03 -2.71
CA ALA A 102 -3.99 -6.99 -3.22
C ALA A 102 -4.41 -8.45 -2.96
N GLU A 103 -5.05 -8.71 -1.82
CA GLU A 103 -5.56 -10.03 -1.42
C GLU A 103 -6.85 -10.47 -2.13
N THR A 104 -7.46 -9.64 -2.98
CA THR A 104 -8.68 -10.05 -3.71
C THR A 104 -8.36 -11.22 -4.65
N PRO A 105 -9.11 -12.33 -4.62
CA PRO A 105 -8.83 -13.49 -5.46
C PRO A 105 -8.86 -13.16 -6.96
N GLU A 106 -8.00 -13.81 -7.73
CA GLU A 106 -8.12 -13.82 -9.19
C GLU A 106 -9.10 -14.93 -9.59
N GLU A 107 -10.15 -14.58 -10.35
CA GLU A 107 -11.09 -15.54 -10.91
C GLU A 107 -10.75 -15.78 -12.38
N HIS A 108 -10.54 -17.03 -12.77
CA HIS A 108 -10.37 -17.41 -14.17
C HIS A 108 -11.29 -18.57 -14.52
N THR A 109 -11.90 -18.49 -15.70
CA THR A 109 -12.66 -19.60 -16.27
C THR A 109 -11.71 -20.54 -16.98
N GLU A 110 -11.60 -21.76 -16.47
CA GLU A 110 -10.92 -22.86 -17.16
C GLU A 110 -11.95 -23.77 -17.83
N PHE A 111 -11.52 -24.54 -18.81
CA PHE A 111 -12.37 -25.48 -19.53
C PHE A 111 -11.90 -26.90 -19.22
N THR A 112 -12.83 -27.79 -18.90
CA THR A 112 -12.52 -29.22 -18.81
C THR A 112 -12.13 -29.79 -20.17
N ALA A 113 -11.57 -30.99 -20.20
CA ALA A 113 -11.29 -31.71 -21.46
C ALA A 113 -12.53 -31.88 -22.37
N ASP A 114 -13.73 -31.85 -21.79
CA ASP A 114 -15.03 -31.91 -22.48
C ASP A 114 -15.56 -30.52 -22.86
N GLY A 115 -14.78 -29.44 -22.68
CA GLY A 115 -15.16 -28.07 -23.03
C GLY A 115 -16.16 -27.41 -22.07
N LYS A 116 -16.40 -27.95 -20.88
CA LYS A 116 -17.28 -27.32 -19.89
C LYS A 116 -16.51 -26.25 -19.09
N PRO A 117 -17.01 -25.01 -19.00
CA PRO A 117 -16.36 -23.98 -18.21
C PRO A 117 -16.53 -24.25 -16.71
N TYR A 118 -15.47 -24.04 -15.94
CA TYR A 118 -15.48 -23.96 -14.48
C TYR A 118 -14.67 -22.77 -13.99
N THR A 119 -15.11 -22.14 -12.90
CA THR A 119 -14.44 -20.99 -12.31
C THR A 119 -13.41 -21.45 -11.29
N VAL A 120 -12.16 -21.04 -11.47
CA VAL A 120 -11.08 -21.22 -10.50
C VAL A 120 -10.86 -19.90 -9.77
N GLN A 121 -10.94 -19.93 -8.44
CA GLN A 121 -10.55 -18.82 -7.58
C GLN A 121 -9.14 -19.08 -7.03
N ARG A 122 -8.19 -18.23 -7.37
CA ARG A 122 -6.81 -18.31 -6.88
C ARG A 122 -6.58 -17.30 -5.76
N PHE A 123 -6.23 -17.80 -4.58
CA PHE A 123 -5.81 -16.99 -3.43
C PHE A 123 -4.28 -16.97 -3.36
N VAL A 124 -3.67 -15.79 -3.56
CA VAL A 124 -2.23 -15.60 -3.36
C VAL A 124 -2.03 -14.96 -1.98
N LEU A 125 -1.51 -15.74 -1.03
CA LEU A 125 -1.32 -15.31 0.35
C LEU A 125 -0.03 -14.49 0.49
N GLY A 126 -0.10 -13.42 1.30
CA GLY A 126 1.04 -12.65 1.79
C GLY A 126 1.63 -11.61 0.83
N SER A 127 1.66 -11.88 -0.48
CA SER A 127 2.36 -10.99 -1.42
C SER A 127 1.88 -11.10 -2.88
N ALA A 128 0.57 -11.02 -3.11
CA ALA A 128 0.04 -10.89 -4.46
C ALA A 128 0.58 -9.60 -5.11
N PRO A 129 1.31 -9.66 -6.24
CA PRO A 129 1.81 -8.46 -6.90
C PRO A 129 0.65 -7.67 -7.53
N ALA A 130 0.77 -6.34 -7.55
CA ALA A 130 -0.08 -5.51 -8.40
C ALA A 130 0.48 -5.57 -9.83
N LYS A 131 -0.12 -6.39 -10.70
CA LYS A 131 0.33 -6.52 -12.09
C LYS A 131 0.22 -5.19 -12.82
N LEU A 132 1.26 -4.83 -13.56
CA LEU A 132 1.27 -3.62 -14.36
C LEU A 132 0.17 -3.72 -15.44
N PRO A 133 -0.61 -2.65 -15.69
CA PRO A 133 -1.76 -2.68 -16.60
C PRO A 133 -1.32 -2.56 -18.06
N ILE A 134 -0.43 -3.45 -18.50
CA ILE A 134 0.16 -3.47 -19.84
C ILE A 134 0.10 -4.90 -20.42
N PRO A 135 0.03 -5.06 -21.76
CA PRO A 135 0.12 -6.38 -22.38
C PRO A 135 1.51 -6.98 -22.16
N VAL A 136 1.59 -8.31 -22.22
CA VAL A 136 2.87 -9.03 -22.15
C VAL A 136 3.77 -8.58 -23.30
N PRO A 137 4.95 -7.97 -23.03
CA PRO A 137 5.85 -7.52 -24.09
C PRO A 137 6.46 -8.68 -24.87
N ARG A 138 7.06 -8.39 -26.02
CA ARG A 138 7.81 -9.39 -26.81
C ARG A 138 9.30 -9.37 -26.47
N CYS A 139 9.84 -8.21 -26.11
CA CYS A 139 11.22 -8.01 -25.68
C CYS A 139 11.47 -8.70 -24.34
N PRO A 140 12.39 -9.68 -24.27
CA PRO A 140 12.72 -10.38 -23.02
C PRO A 140 13.19 -9.44 -21.91
N GLU A 141 13.97 -8.41 -22.25
CA GLU A 141 14.49 -7.44 -21.30
C GLU A 141 13.39 -6.54 -20.72
N LEU A 142 12.38 -6.19 -21.52
CA LEU A 142 11.19 -5.48 -21.00
C LEU A 142 10.36 -6.39 -20.09
N GLN A 143 10.19 -7.67 -20.46
CA GLN A 143 9.52 -8.65 -19.61
C GLN A 143 10.24 -8.80 -18.26
N ALA A 144 11.58 -8.88 -18.27
CA ALA A 144 12.39 -8.99 -17.06
C ALA A 144 12.26 -7.74 -16.18
N LEU A 145 12.29 -6.53 -16.76
CA LEU A 145 12.06 -5.29 -16.03
C LEU A 145 10.68 -5.26 -15.36
N ILE A 146 9.62 -5.61 -16.09
CA ILE A 146 8.26 -5.68 -15.55
C ILE A 146 8.17 -6.70 -14.42
N GLN A 147 8.73 -7.89 -14.63
CA GLN A 147 8.75 -8.95 -13.63
C GLN A 147 9.46 -8.47 -12.36
N GLN A 148 10.60 -7.80 -12.49
CA GLN A 148 11.31 -7.24 -11.35
C GLN A 148 10.51 -6.17 -10.63
N MET A 149 9.82 -5.27 -11.34
CA MET A 149 8.93 -4.29 -10.70
C MET A 149 7.76 -4.98 -9.98
N GLU A 150 7.21 -6.04 -10.54
CA GLU A 150 6.11 -6.78 -9.94
C GLU A 150 6.55 -7.64 -8.75
N GLU A 151 7.77 -8.19 -8.76
CA GLU A 151 8.24 -9.16 -7.77
C GLU A 151 9.17 -8.57 -6.70
N LEU A 152 9.93 -7.53 -6.97
CA LEU A 152 10.86 -7.00 -5.98
C LEU A 152 10.13 -6.22 -4.87
N PRO A 153 10.61 -6.33 -3.61
CA PRO A 153 10.05 -5.58 -2.50
C PRO A 153 10.34 -4.08 -2.66
N ALA A 154 9.45 -3.26 -2.12
CA ALA A 154 9.79 -1.89 -1.78
C ALA A 154 10.69 -1.87 -0.52
N PRO A 155 11.41 -0.78 -0.25
CA PRO A 155 12.37 -0.70 0.87
C PRO A 155 11.74 -0.95 2.25
N ASP A 156 10.44 -0.69 2.40
CA ASP A 156 9.69 -0.97 3.64
C ASP A 156 9.47 -2.47 3.94
N GLY A 157 9.78 -3.37 3.00
CA GLY A 157 9.67 -4.81 3.19
C GLY A 157 8.24 -5.38 3.22
N TYR A 158 7.23 -4.54 3.04
CA TYR A 158 5.81 -4.92 3.05
C TYR A 158 5.15 -4.78 1.69
N ARG A 159 5.41 -3.66 1.03
CA ARG A 159 4.98 -3.38 -0.33
C ARG A 159 5.94 -4.03 -1.31
N ARG A 160 5.45 -4.22 -2.54
CA ARG A 160 6.29 -4.47 -3.71
C ARG A 160 6.46 -3.15 -4.45
N ILE A 161 7.40 -3.06 -5.38
CA ILE A 161 7.59 -1.83 -6.17
C ILE A 161 6.27 -1.39 -6.83
N THR A 162 5.48 -2.31 -7.39
CA THR A 162 4.18 -1.95 -7.98
C THR A 162 3.14 -1.42 -6.99
N HIS A 163 3.17 -1.85 -5.72
CA HIS A 163 2.30 -1.26 -4.70
C HIS A 163 2.70 0.18 -4.39
N LEU A 164 4.01 0.46 -4.33
CA LEU A 164 4.53 1.82 -4.21
C LEU A 164 4.06 2.69 -5.39
N LEU A 165 4.06 2.15 -6.61
CA LEU A 165 3.54 2.86 -7.78
C LEU A 165 2.04 3.16 -7.66
N VAL A 166 1.24 2.18 -7.20
CA VAL A 166 -0.19 2.40 -6.94
C VAL A 166 -0.40 3.52 -5.92
N ASP A 167 0.36 3.50 -4.83
CA ASP A 167 0.28 4.53 -3.78
C ASP A 167 0.72 5.91 -4.29
N ALA A 168 1.70 5.95 -5.21
CA ALA A 168 2.13 7.17 -5.89
C ALA A 168 1.13 7.67 -6.96
N GLY A 169 0.00 6.97 -7.14
CA GLY A 169 -1.02 7.31 -8.12
C GLY A 169 -0.58 7.06 -9.57
N ALA A 170 0.28 6.06 -9.80
CA ALA A 170 0.79 5.76 -11.13
C ALA A 170 -0.34 5.39 -12.11
N ARG A 171 -0.36 6.08 -13.25
CA ARG A 171 -1.36 5.96 -14.32
C ARG A 171 -0.74 6.27 -15.68
N ASP A 172 -1.54 6.20 -16.74
CA ASP A 172 -1.13 6.56 -18.11
C ASP A 172 0.13 5.80 -18.56
N PHE A 173 0.12 4.48 -18.37
CA PHE A 173 1.26 3.62 -18.68
C PHE A 173 1.57 3.62 -20.18
N THR A 174 2.84 3.82 -20.51
CA THR A 174 3.42 3.72 -21.85
C THR A 174 4.66 2.85 -21.81
N TRP A 175 4.98 2.19 -22.91
CA TRP A 175 6.14 1.32 -22.98
C TRP A 175 6.78 1.31 -24.36
N VAL A 176 8.07 0.98 -24.39
CA VAL A 176 8.85 0.76 -25.61
C VAL A 176 9.25 -0.70 -25.62
N ASP A 177 8.67 -1.47 -26.55
CA ASP A 177 8.89 -2.92 -26.75
C ASP A 177 9.73 -3.14 -28.03
N PRO A 178 11.08 -2.94 -27.96
CA PRO A 178 11.93 -2.98 -29.14
C PRO A 178 12.16 -4.41 -29.64
N LEU A 179 12.56 -4.54 -30.91
CA LEU A 179 13.12 -5.79 -31.40
C LEU A 179 14.53 -6.00 -30.81
N PRO A 180 15.00 -7.25 -30.63
CA PRO A 180 16.33 -7.52 -30.06
C PRO A 180 17.50 -6.82 -30.75
N LYS A 181 17.36 -6.54 -32.06
CA LYS A 181 18.36 -5.83 -32.88
C LYS A 181 18.40 -4.32 -32.62
N ASP A 182 17.30 -3.73 -32.14
CA ASP A 182 17.13 -2.29 -31.99
C ASP A 182 17.32 -1.83 -30.53
N ILE A 183 17.42 -2.77 -29.59
CA ILE A 183 17.43 -2.54 -28.14
C ILE A 183 18.48 -1.54 -27.61
N ILE A 184 19.58 -1.32 -28.35
CA ILE A 184 20.58 -0.30 -27.97
C ILE A 184 20.13 1.10 -28.43
N ALA A 185 19.56 1.19 -29.64
CA ALA A 185 19.07 2.44 -30.21
C ALA A 185 17.74 2.88 -29.58
N THR A 186 16.87 1.93 -29.27
CA THR A 186 15.58 2.12 -28.62
C THR A 186 15.51 1.25 -27.36
N PRO A 187 16.00 1.75 -26.21
CA PRO A 187 16.05 0.97 -24.99
C PRO A 187 14.65 0.55 -24.53
N PRO A 188 14.47 -0.68 -24.03
CA PRO A 188 13.24 -1.11 -23.40
C PRO A 188 12.90 -0.17 -22.26
N THR A 189 11.67 0.35 -22.28
CA THR A 189 11.25 1.39 -21.36
C THR A 189 9.83 1.13 -20.91
N ILE A 190 9.56 1.36 -19.63
CA ILE A 190 8.21 1.54 -19.11
C ILE A 190 8.11 2.93 -18.48
N ALA A 191 7.00 3.61 -18.69
CA ALA A 191 6.77 4.92 -18.15
C ALA A 191 5.32 5.12 -17.73
N PHE A 192 5.11 6.00 -16.76
CA PHE A 192 3.83 6.26 -16.13
C PHE A 192 3.84 7.64 -15.49
N THR A 193 2.67 8.24 -15.30
CA THR A 193 2.49 9.51 -14.60
C THR A 193 2.20 9.24 -13.13
N VAL A 194 2.86 9.94 -12.22
CA VAL A 194 2.60 9.88 -10.77
C VAL A 194 2.13 11.25 -10.26
N ALA A 195 1.48 11.25 -9.11
CA ALA A 195 1.04 12.46 -8.44
C ALA A 195 1.17 12.33 -6.92
N THR A 196 2.33 12.68 -6.38
CA THR A 196 2.59 12.73 -4.94
C THR A 196 2.97 14.15 -4.50
N ALA A 197 3.10 14.37 -3.20
CA ALA A 197 3.67 15.62 -2.69
C ALA A 197 5.16 15.77 -3.04
N LYS A 198 5.86 14.65 -3.31
CA LYS A 198 7.28 14.63 -3.65
C LYS A 198 7.53 14.93 -5.12
N PHE A 199 6.75 14.33 -6.02
CA PHE A 199 6.88 14.53 -7.46
C PHE A 199 5.53 14.39 -8.16
N GLN A 200 5.29 15.26 -9.15
CA GLN A 200 4.14 15.18 -10.05
C GLN A 200 4.66 15.29 -11.48
N GLY A 201 4.38 14.28 -12.29
CA GLY A 201 4.91 14.20 -13.65
C GLY A 201 5.11 12.78 -14.11
N ARG A 202 5.81 12.63 -15.23
CA ARG A 202 6.07 11.35 -15.89
C ARG A 202 7.38 10.76 -15.38
N VAL A 203 7.33 9.51 -14.95
CA VAL A 203 8.48 8.68 -14.58
C VAL A 203 8.73 7.70 -15.72
N ALA A 204 9.99 7.50 -16.12
CA ALA A 204 10.38 6.47 -17.07
C ALA A 204 11.52 5.63 -16.51
N VAL A 205 11.35 4.30 -16.53
CA VAL A 205 12.39 3.32 -16.18
C VAL A 205 12.88 2.67 -17.47
N GLN A 206 14.15 2.86 -17.78
CA GLN A 206 14.77 2.40 -19.02
C GLN A 206 15.83 1.35 -18.72
N TYR A 207 15.82 0.24 -19.46
CA TYR A 207 16.91 -0.73 -19.46
C TYR A 207 18.06 -0.28 -20.35
N LYS A 208 19.27 -0.21 -19.79
CA LYS A 208 20.50 0.19 -20.49
C LYS A 208 21.37 -1.03 -20.75
N ARG A 209 21.15 -1.67 -21.91
CA ARG A 209 21.87 -2.88 -22.33
C ARG A 209 23.41 -2.76 -22.26
N GLY A 210 23.96 -1.58 -22.55
CA GLY A 210 25.42 -1.39 -22.54
C GLY A 210 26.05 -1.51 -21.14
N LEU A 211 25.31 -1.14 -20.09
CA LEU A 211 25.77 -1.20 -18.70
C LEU A 211 25.12 -2.35 -17.91
N ASP A 212 24.08 -2.96 -18.46
CA ASP A 212 23.21 -3.93 -17.79
C ASP A 212 22.61 -3.37 -16.49
N LEU A 213 22.11 -2.13 -16.57
CA LEU A 213 21.53 -1.38 -15.45
C LEU A 213 20.25 -0.65 -15.89
N TYR A 214 19.51 -0.13 -14.92
CA TYR A 214 18.42 0.80 -15.17
C TYR A 214 18.87 2.25 -15.15
N ALA A 215 18.07 3.08 -15.83
CA ALA A 215 18.04 4.51 -15.61
C ALA A 215 16.60 4.94 -15.31
N VAL A 216 16.43 5.82 -14.34
CA VAL A 216 15.14 6.41 -13.99
C VAL A 216 15.14 7.87 -14.36
N GLU A 217 14.17 8.31 -15.15
CA GLU A 217 13.98 9.69 -15.55
C GLU A 217 12.67 10.25 -14.98
N LEU A 218 12.74 11.46 -14.46
CA LEU A 218 11.59 12.26 -14.04
C LEU A 218 11.39 13.40 -15.05
N HIS A 219 10.20 13.50 -15.61
CA HIS A 219 9.82 14.51 -16.58
C HIS A 219 8.63 15.33 -16.08
N CYS A 220 8.72 16.65 -16.17
CA CYS A 220 7.63 17.57 -15.88
C CYS A 220 7.36 18.42 -17.13
N ASP A 221 6.11 18.49 -17.57
CA ASP A 221 5.71 19.20 -18.79
C ASP A 221 6.52 18.84 -20.05
N GLY A 222 7.02 17.60 -20.13
CA GLY A 222 7.82 17.09 -21.25
C GLY A 222 9.33 17.36 -21.12
N GLU A 223 9.75 18.11 -20.11
CA GLU A 223 11.16 18.41 -19.83
C GLU A 223 11.73 17.44 -18.81
N LEU A 224 12.97 16.99 -19.03
CA LEU A 224 13.70 16.13 -18.09
C LEU A 224 14.13 16.96 -16.87
N VAL A 225 13.62 16.60 -15.69
CA VAL A 225 13.89 17.28 -14.42
C VAL A 225 15.01 16.59 -13.64
N GLU A 226 14.95 15.27 -13.55
CA GLU A 226 15.96 14.46 -12.87
C GLU A 226 16.22 13.19 -13.66
N ARG A 227 17.48 12.77 -13.70
CA ARG A 227 17.88 11.48 -14.24
C ARG A 227 18.82 10.81 -13.26
N VAL A 228 18.50 9.57 -12.94
CA VAL A 228 19.33 8.69 -12.12
C VAL A 228 19.80 7.56 -13.02
N ASP A 229 21.08 7.59 -13.37
CA ASP A 229 21.75 6.51 -14.09
C ASP A 229 22.32 5.46 -13.13
N GLU A 230 22.77 4.34 -13.70
CA GLU A 230 23.46 3.26 -12.98
C GLU A 230 22.65 2.66 -11.82
N VAL A 231 21.33 2.53 -12.01
CA VAL A 231 20.44 1.93 -11.02
C VAL A 231 20.52 0.42 -11.14
N PHE A 232 21.10 -0.23 -10.13
CA PHE A 232 21.11 -1.69 -10.02
C PHE A 232 19.70 -2.24 -9.86
N PHE A 233 19.51 -3.50 -10.28
CA PHE A 233 18.20 -4.16 -10.28
C PHE A 233 17.58 -4.26 -8.89
N ASP A 234 18.39 -4.51 -7.87
CA ASP A 234 17.99 -4.57 -6.46
C ASP A 234 17.78 -3.18 -5.84
N ALA A 235 18.41 -2.13 -6.36
CA ALA A 235 18.27 -0.75 -5.92
C ALA A 235 17.09 0.01 -6.58
N LEU A 236 16.35 -0.62 -7.49
CA LEU A 236 15.24 0.04 -8.20
C LEU A 236 14.13 0.49 -7.24
N GLY A 237 13.79 -0.34 -6.25
CA GLY A 237 12.78 0.00 -5.25
C GLY A 237 13.17 1.19 -4.39
N GLU A 238 14.41 1.22 -3.90
CA GLU A 238 14.98 2.34 -3.14
C GLU A 238 15.02 3.63 -3.95
N THR A 239 15.40 3.52 -5.22
CA THR A 239 15.45 4.65 -6.15
C THR A 239 14.05 5.25 -6.35
N LEU A 240 13.04 4.41 -6.60
CA LEU A 240 11.67 4.87 -6.78
C LEU A 240 11.07 5.44 -5.48
N GLU A 241 11.31 4.81 -4.32
CA GLU A 241 10.88 5.38 -3.04
C GLU A 241 11.48 6.77 -2.81
N ARG A 242 12.79 6.91 -3.02
CA ARG A 242 13.47 8.19 -2.90
C ARG A 242 12.87 9.25 -3.82
N LEU A 243 12.53 8.90 -5.06
CA LEU A 243 12.08 9.85 -6.08
C LEU A 243 10.60 10.22 -5.98
N ILE A 244 9.71 9.27 -5.70
CA ILE A 244 8.27 9.46 -5.90
C ILE A 244 7.40 9.15 -4.68
N ASP A 245 7.86 8.38 -3.70
CA ASP A 245 7.06 8.04 -2.52
C ASP A 245 7.17 9.12 -1.43
N ASP A 246 6.06 9.73 -1.02
CA ASP A 246 6.02 10.77 0.00
C ASP A 246 5.58 10.26 1.40
N GLY A 247 5.42 8.94 1.55
CA GLY A 247 4.98 8.30 2.79
C GLY A 247 3.51 8.52 3.14
N SER A 248 2.73 9.22 2.30
CA SER A 248 1.31 9.53 2.57
C SER A 248 0.44 8.29 2.68
N TRP A 249 0.85 7.18 2.06
CA TRP A 249 0.20 5.87 2.14
C TRP A 249 0.06 5.37 3.59
N ARG A 250 0.96 5.76 4.50
CA ARG A 250 0.93 5.35 5.92
C ARG A 250 -0.22 6.00 6.70
N ARG A 251 -0.87 7.01 6.14
CA ARG A 251 -1.96 7.73 6.81
C ARG A 251 -3.17 6.82 7.05
N ILE A 252 -3.68 6.88 8.27
CA ILE A 252 -4.89 6.18 8.69
C ILE A 252 -6.06 7.13 8.47
N ARG A 253 -6.98 6.76 7.57
CA ARG A 253 -8.17 7.60 7.34
C ARG A 253 -9.12 7.40 8.49
N VAL A 254 -9.51 8.50 9.12
CA VAL A 254 -10.49 8.53 10.20
C VAL A 254 -11.63 9.44 9.76
N HIS A 255 -12.85 8.94 9.83
CA HIS A 255 -14.07 9.67 9.51
C HIS A 255 -14.98 9.72 10.73
N CYS A 256 -15.26 10.93 11.22
CA CYS A 256 -16.26 11.14 12.27
C CYS A 256 -17.67 10.88 11.72
N LEU A 257 -18.31 9.83 12.22
CA LEU A 257 -19.71 9.52 11.90
C LEU A 257 -20.59 10.44 12.73
N SER A 258 -21.06 11.53 12.12
CA SER A 258 -21.89 12.53 12.81
C SER A 258 -23.05 11.87 13.56
N GLY A 259 -23.04 11.96 14.89
CA GLY A 259 -24.17 11.59 15.72
C GLY A 259 -25.27 12.64 15.56
N ARG A 260 -26.16 12.47 14.58
CA ARG A 260 -27.34 13.33 14.50
C ARG A 260 -28.28 13.01 15.67
N LYS A 261 -28.19 13.79 16.73
CA LYS A 261 -29.30 14.32 17.54
C LYS A 261 -28.80 15.54 18.31
N SER A 262 -28.94 16.71 17.69
CA SER A 262 -29.11 17.95 18.45
C SER A 262 -30.41 17.78 19.26
N VAL A 263 -30.30 17.53 20.55
CA VAL A 263 -31.42 17.76 21.46
C VAL A 263 -31.56 19.27 21.53
N ARG A 264 -32.54 19.83 20.81
CA ARG A 264 -33.03 21.17 21.10
C ARG A 264 -33.76 21.08 22.43
N HIS A 265 -33.27 21.82 23.41
CA HIS A 265 -34.04 22.21 24.60
C HIS A 265 -35.12 23.20 24.20
#